data_AF-A0A923XUM9-F1
#
_entry.id   AF-A0A923XUM9-F1
#
_cell.length_a   1.000
_cell.length_b   1.000
_cell.length_c   1.000
_cell.angle_alpha   90.00
_cell.angle_beta   90.00
_cell.angle_gamma   90.00
#
_symmetry.space_group_name_H-M   'P 1'
#
loop_
_entity.id
_entity.type
_entity.pdbx_description
1 polymer ?
#
loop_
_entity_poly.entity_id
_entity_poly.type
_entity_poly.pdbx_seq_one_letter_code
_entity_poly.pdbx_strand_id
1 'polypeptide(L)'
;MNTSIPLPPEPEDVAAHGRPVVRLKPKAEARAIRHGFPWVYADELVTDRRTQSLEPGALAVLEDGDRRPLGLVTVNGKSKIICRMLDRDPLAQIDQAWFVVRLQRALDLRARLYPTPFYRLVHAESDGLPGVVIDRFGDVAVVQPNAAWAETHLDDLVAALVQVTGVSAVVKNGAGRARGLEGLAEDTRVLLGAVDAPIPVVMNGATYLADLMGGQKTGLFFDQRPNHAFAAGLAAGGRVLDMFAHVGGFGLAALAGGAVSALAVDASTSALELAQQGSVASGFGDRFATRKGDAFEVMEALGAEGAVFDLVICDPPAFAPAKPALEAGLRAYERLARLAAPLVAPGG
;
A
#
# COMPACT_ATOMS: atom_id res chain seq x y z
N MET A 1 24.35 -19.43 -22.22
CA MET A 1 25.47 -19.25 -21.29
C MET A 1 25.09 -19.95 -20.00
N ASN A 2 25.96 -20.85 -19.52
CA ASN A 2 25.72 -21.69 -18.36
C ASN A 2 25.82 -20.82 -17.09
N THR A 3 24.69 -20.30 -16.59
CA THR A 3 24.65 -19.58 -15.31
C THR A 3 24.69 -20.60 -14.19
N SER A 4 25.89 -20.97 -13.76
CA SER A 4 26.13 -21.72 -12.53
C SER A 4 25.46 -20.98 -11.38
N ILE A 5 24.48 -21.62 -10.73
CA ILE A 5 23.94 -21.12 -9.47
C ILE A 5 25.11 -21.10 -8.47
N PRO A 6 25.44 -19.97 -7.84
CA PRO A 6 26.51 -19.91 -6.84
C PRO A 6 26.26 -20.97 -5.76
N LEU A 7 27.30 -21.70 -5.38
CA LEU A 7 27.21 -22.58 -4.21
C LEU A 7 26.86 -21.72 -2.99
N PRO A 8 25.98 -22.21 -2.09
CA PRO A 8 25.69 -21.49 -0.86
C PRO A 8 27.00 -21.24 -0.09
N PRO A 9 27.18 -20.05 0.51
CA PRO A 9 28.38 -19.75 1.28
C PRO A 9 28.55 -20.73 2.43
N GLU A 10 29.80 -21.12 2.70
CA GLU A 10 30.10 -22.04 3.79
C GLU A 10 29.87 -21.35 5.15
N PRO A 11 29.53 -22.09 6.23
CA PRO A 11 29.27 -21.50 7.55
C PRO A 11 30.42 -20.62 8.09
N GLU A 12 31.66 -20.90 7.67
CA GLU A 12 32.86 -20.14 8.05
C GLU A 12 32.88 -18.75 7.39
N ASP A 13 32.41 -18.62 6.15
CA ASP A 13 32.34 -17.34 5.42
C ASP A 13 31.29 -16.38 6.04
N VAL A 14 30.20 -16.97 6.54
CA VAL A 14 29.12 -16.27 7.23
C VAL A 14 29.59 -15.78 8.61
N ALA A 15 30.32 -16.60 9.34
CA ALA A 15 30.88 -16.24 10.64
C ALA A 15 31.91 -15.08 10.53
N ALA A 16 32.66 -15.01 9.43
CA ALA A 16 33.62 -13.95 9.16
C ALA A 16 32.99 -12.56 8.92
N HIS A 17 31.70 -12.49 8.55
CA HIS A 17 30.98 -11.24 8.31
C HIS A 17 30.45 -10.54 9.57
N GLY A 18 30.65 -11.10 10.77
CA GLY A 18 30.38 -10.44 12.05
C GLY A 18 28.90 -10.17 12.37
N ARG A 19 27.96 -10.64 11.55
CA ARG A 19 26.52 -10.48 11.80
C ARG A 19 26.02 -11.42 12.88
N PRO A 20 25.04 -11.02 13.70
CA PRO A 20 24.38 -11.93 14.62
C PRO A 20 23.68 -13.05 13.83
N VAL A 21 23.62 -14.23 14.44
CA VAL A 21 22.92 -15.40 13.90
C VAL A 21 21.65 -15.63 14.71
N VAL A 22 20.54 -15.81 14.01
CA VAL A 22 19.26 -16.26 14.58
C VAL A 22 18.89 -17.61 13.98
N ARG A 23 18.29 -18.49 14.78
CA ARG A 23 18.09 -19.89 14.38
C ARG A 23 16.64 -20.32 14.52
N LEU A 24 16.16 -21.05 13.51
CA LEU A 24 14.91 -21.77 13.59
C LEU A 24 14.96 -22.85 14.68
N LYS A 25 13.82 -23.14 15.30
CA LYS A 25 13.69 -24.29 16.21
C LYS A 25 13.89 -25.60 15.42
N PRO A 26 14.38 -26.69 16.05
CA PRO A 26 14.69 -27.95 15.36
C PRO A 26 13.56 -28.63 14.57
N LYS A 27 12.32 -28.18 14.72
CA LYS A 27 11.13 -28.71 14.01
C LYS A 27 10.39 -27.66 13.18
N ALA A 28 10.92 -26.45 13.07
CA ALA A 28 10.31 -25.39 12.26
C ALA A 28 10.44 -25.71 10.77
N GLU A 29 9.50 -25.23 9.96
CA GLU A 29 9.39 -25.59 8.55
C GLU A 29 10.35 -24.79 7.65
N ALA A 30 11.65 -25.08 7.74
CA ALA A 30 12.68 -24.43 6.93
C ALA A 30 12.45 -24.59 5.40
N ARG A 31 11.69 -25.62 4.99
CA ARG A 31 11.36 -25.88 3.58
C ARG A 31 10.52 -24.76 2.97
N ALA A 32 9.49 -24.27 3.67
CA ALA A 32 8.64 -23.19 3.18
C ALA A 32 9.46 -21.92 2.94
N ILE A 33 10.36 -21.59 3.88
CA ILE A 33 11.28 -20.47 3.75
C ILE A 33 12.16 -20.65 2.53
N ARG A 34 12.82 -21.80 2.34
CA ARG A 34 13.64 -22.08 1.14
C ARG A 34 12.87 -21.92 -0.17
N HIS A 35 11.58 -22.22 -0.16
CA HIS A 35 10.70 -22.15 -1.33
C HIS A 35 10.11 -20.75 -1.60
N GLY A 36 10.48 -19.74 -0.81
CA GLY A 36 10.06 -18.36 -1.07
C GLY A 36 9.27 -17.71 0.06
N PHE A 37 8.82 -18.46 1.07
CA PHE A 37 8.06 -17.86 2.17
C PHE A 37 8.92 -16.79 2.91
N PRO A 38 8.44 -15.54 3.03
CA PRO A 38 9.29 -14.41 3.43
C PRO A 38 9.37 -14.18 4.94
N TRP A 39 8.60 -14.91 5.74
CA TRP A 39 8.43 -14.63 7.17
C TRP A 39 8.88 -15.79 8.04
N VAL A 40 9.35 -15.45 9.24
CA VAL A 40 9.54 -16.39 10.35
C VAL A 40 8.72 -15.87 11.52
N TYR A 41 7.87 -16.73 12.09
CA TYR A 41 7.06 -16.37 13.25
C TYR A 41 7.84 -16.57 14.56
N ALA A 42 7.50 -15.80 15.59
CA ALA A 42 8.19 -15.83 16.88
C ALA A 42 8.18 -17.21 17.56
N ASP A 43 7.16 -18.02 17.31
CA ASP A 43 7.03 -19.38 17.81
C ASP A 43 7.86 -20.41 17.02
N GLU A 44 8.40 -20.03 15.86
CA GLU A 44 9.27 -20.86 15.01
C GLU A 44 10.77 -20.59 15.24
N LEU A 45 11.13 -19.45 15.87
CA LEU A 45 12.51 -19.03 16.11
C LEU A 45 12.97 -19.35 17.55
N VAL A 46 14.24 -19.68 17.74
CA VAL A 46 14.87 -19.71 19.07
C VAL A 46 15.05 -18.28 19.57
N THR A 47 14.35 -17.92 20.65
CA THR A 47 14.32 -16.56 21.22
C THR A 47 15.10 -16.48 22.53
N ASP A 48 16.40 -16.74 22.46
CA ASP A 48 17.30 -16.63 23.62
C ASP A 48 17.68 -15.18 23.96
N ARG A 49 18.48 -14.99 25.01
CA ARG A 49 18.93 -13.66 25.46
C ARG A 49 19.63 -12.87 24.35
N ARG A 50 20.38 -13.53 23.47
CA ARG A 50 21.10 -12.89 22.35
C ARG A 50 20.13 -12.36 21.30
N THR A 51 19.14 -13.17 20.94
CA THR A 51 18.09 -12.79 19.99
C THR A 51 17.23 -11.65 20.53
N GLN A 52 16.89 -11.71 21.83
CA GLN A 52 16.09 -10.67 22.50
C GLN A 52 16.85 -9.35 22.71
N SER A 53 18.18 -9.37 22.69
CA SER A 53 19.00 -8.14 22.74
C SER A 53 19.21 -7.47 21.39
N LEU A 54 18.71 -8.04 20.29
CA LEU A 54 18.77 -7.40 18.98
C LEU A 54 17.77 -6.24 18.92
N GLU A 55 18.25 -5.08 18.52
CA GLU A 55 17.40 -3.92 18.28
C GLU A 55 16.42 -4.18 17.13
N PRO A 56 15.19 -3.64 17.17
CA PRO A 56 14.26 -3.72 16.06
C PRO A 56 14.89 -3.20 14.76
N GLY A 57 14.85 -4.02 13.71
CA GLY A 57 15.47 -3.69 12.42
C GLY A 57 16.90 -4.22 12.25
N ALA A 58 17.48 -4.85 13.28
CA ALA A 58 18.81 -5.44 13.19
C ALA A 58 18.88 -6.51 12.10
N LEU A 59 19.98 -6.52 11.35
CA LEU A 59 20.26 -7.52 10.33
C LEU A 59 20.92 -8.75 10.97
N ALA A 60 20.43 -9.94 10.63
CA ALA A 60 20.95 -11.20 11.14
C ALA A 60 20.95 -12.26 10.04
N VAL A 61 21.82 -13.25 10.19
CA VAL A 61 21.81 -14.44 9.34
C VAL A 61 20.85 -15.46 9.95
N LEU A 62 19.88 -15.90 9.15
CA LEU A 62 18.95 -16.96 9.54
C LEU A 62 19.55 -18.33 9.25
N GLU A 63 19.57 -19.20 10.24
CA GLU A 63 19.95 -20.61 10.10
C GLU A 63 18.76 -21.55 10.34
N ASP A 64 18.80 -22.72 9.69
CA ASP A 64 17.92 -23.84 10.05
C ASP A 64 18.37 -24.56 11.34
N GLY A 65 17.62 -25.60 11.74
CA GLY A 65 17.95 -26.41 12.93
C GLY A 65 19.30 -27.13 12.85
N ASP A 66 19.81 -27.36 11.63
CA ASP A 66 21.10 -28.02 11.35
C ASP A 66 22.25 -27.00 11.19
N ARG A 67 22.00 -25.72 11.50
CA ARG A 67 22.96 -24.60 11.36
C ARG A 67 23.35 -24.30 9.91
N ARG A 68 22.51 -24.65 8.94
CA ARG A 68 22.72 -24.26 7.55
C ARG A 68 22.14 -22.87 7.32
N PRO A 69 22.89 -21.94 6.70
CA PRO A 69 22.37 -20.61 6.41
C PRO A 69 21.21 -20.67 5.42
N LEU A 70 20.19 -19.84 5.65
CA LEU A 70 19.00 -19.71 4.81
C LEU A 70 18.91 -18.35 4.10
N GLY A 71 19.59 -17.33 4.63
CA GLY A 71 19.63 -15.99 4.07
C GLY A 71 19.78 -14.90 5.13
N LEU A 72 19.80 -13.66 4.65
CA LEU A 72 19.83 -12.44 5.45
C LEU A 72 18.42 -12.00 5.80
N VAL A 73 18.17 -11.75 7.09
CA VAL A 73 16.88 -11.30 7.61
C VAL A 73 17.03 -10.01 8.40
N THR A 74 15.95 -9.23 8.49
CA THR A 74 15.76 -8.27 9.59
C THR A 74 15.09 -8.96 10.76
N VAL A 75 15.43 -8.54 11.99
CA VAL A 75 14.86 -9.07 13.23
C VAL A 75 14.08 -7.99 13.97
N ASN A 76 12.91 -8.35 14.49
CA ASN A 76 12.18 -7.53 15.45
C ASN A 76 11.58 -8.42 16.55
N GLY A 77 12.24 -8.44 17.72
CA GLY A 77 11.84 -9.28 18.86
C GLY A 77 10.45 -8.97 19.44
N LYS A 78 9.86 -7.82 19.10
CA LYS A 78 8.52 -7.39 19.57
C LYS A 78 7.39 -7.79 18.60
N SER A 79 7.73 -8.24 17.40
CA SER A 79 6.76 -8.60 16.37
C SER A 79 6.39 -10.10 16.42
N LYS A 80 5.16 -10.43 16.03
CA LYS A 80 4.78 -11.83 15.75
C LYS A 80 5.55 -12.40 14.58
N ILE A 81 5.81 -11.58 13.56
CA ILE A 81 6.72 -11.88 12.46
C ILE A 81 8.09 -11.40 12.92
N ILE A 82 8.82 -12.27 13.63
CA ILE A 82 10.08 -11.92 14.29
C ILE A 82 11.21 -11.72 13.29
N CYS A 83 11.17 -12.41 12.14
CA CYS A 83 12.11 -12.20 11.05
C CYS A 83 11.41 -12.03 9.71
N ARG A 84 11.94 -11.14 8.87
CA ARG A 84 11.56 -10.99 7.47
C ARG A 84 12.78 -11.19 6.58
N MET A 85 12.66 -12.01 5.56
CA MET A 85 13.71 -12.29 4.58
C MET A 85 13.99 -11.06 3.73
N LEU A 86 15.25 -10.63 3.71
CA LEU A 86 15.74 -9.53 2.87
C LEU A 86 16.44 -10.08 1.63
N ASP A 87 17.35 -11.03 1.84
CA ASP A 87 18.14 -11.64 0.76
C ASP A 87 18.40 -13.12 1.03
N ARG A 88 18.46 -13.92 -0.04
CA ARG A 88 18.84 -15.33 0.04
C ARG A 88 20.34 -15.51 0.22
N ASP A 89 21.13 -14.53 -0.20
CA ASP A 89 22.53 -14.47 0.13
C ASP A 89 22.69 -13.96 1.58
N PRO A 90 23.17 -14.79 2.52
CA PRO A 90 23.43 -14.35 3.90
C PRO A 90 24.51 -13.26 4.00
N LEU A 91 25.35 -13.09 2.97
CA LEU A 91 26.42 -12.11 2.90
C LEU A 91 26.01 -10.80 2.21
N ALA A 92 24.78 -10.71 1.68
CA ALA A 92 24.30 -9.53 0.97
C ALA A 92 24.50 -8.25 1.78
N GLN A 93 24.98 -7.18 1.16
CA GLN A 93 25.05 -5.85 1.78
C GLN A 93 23.78 -5.10 1.45
N ILE A 94 23.14 -4.49 2.45
CA ILE A 94 21.92 -3.69 2.27
C ILE A 94 22.34 -2.24 2.06
N ASP A 95 22.84 -1.93 0.87
CA ASP A 95 23.29 -0.60 0.47
C ASP A 95 22.47 -0.07 -0.71
N GLN A 96 22.82 1.12 -1.21
CA GLN A 96 22.16 1.71 -2.37
C GLN A 96 22.15 0.77 -3.59
N ALA A 97 23.24 0.04 -3.87
CA ALA A 97 23.32 -0.86 -5.02
C ALA A 97 22.34 -2.03 -4.89
N TRP A 98 22.18 -2.57 -3.69
CA TRP A 98 21.20 -3.59 -3.37
C TRP A 98 19.75 -3.12 -3.61
N PHE A 99 19.44 -1.87 -3.24
CA PHE A 99 18.14 -1.27 -3.52
C PHE A 99 17.93 -1.02 -5.01
N VAL A 100 18.94 -0.54 -5.75
CA VAL A 100 18.86 -0.26 -7.20
C VAL A 100 18.38 -1.51 -7.95
N VAL A 101 18.96 -2.68 -7.67
CA VAL A 101 18.58 -3.94 -8.34
C VAL A 101 17.11 -4.29 -8.11
N ARG A 102 16.62 -4.13 -6.87
CA ARG A 102 15.23 -4.46 -6.50
C ARG A 102 14.23 -3.46 -7.08
N LEU A 103 14.55 -2.16 -6.97
CA LEU A 103 13.72 -1.10 -7.51
C LEU A 103 13.66 -1.16 -9.02
N GLN A 104 14.75 -1.50 -9.71
CA GLN A 104 14.74 -1.69 -11.17
C GLN A 104 13.81 -2.84 -11.56
N ARG A 105 13.89 -3.99 -10.87
CA ARG A 105 12.98 -5.12 -11.11
C ARG A 105 11.51 -4.71 -10.92
N ALA A 106 11.22 -3.95 -9.85
CA ALA A 106 9.88 -3.47 -9.58
C ALA A 106 9.40 -2.49 -10.67
N LEU A 107 10.26 -1.57 -11.10
CA LEU A 107 10.00 -0.61 -12.16
C LEU A 107 9.74 -1.30 -13.51
N ASP A 108 10.57 -2.27 -13.89
CA ASP A 108 10.42 -3.03 -15.14
C ASP A 108 9.06 -3.74 -15.21
N LEU A 109 8.58 -4.28 -14.08
CA LEU A 109 7.24 -4.86 -14.02
C LEU A 109 6.16 -3.79 -14.23
N ARG A 110 6.25 -2.64 -13.56
CA ARG A 110 5.22 -1.58 -13.68
C ARG A 110 5.23 -0.92 -15.05
N ALA A 111 6.40 -0.76 -15.68
CA ALA A 111 6.53 -0.24 -17.05
C ALA A 111 5.80 -1.12 -18.09
N ARG A 112 5.63 -2.41 -17.82
CA ARG A 112 4.83 -3.32 -18.67
C ARG A 112 3.32 -3.19 -18.45
N LEU A 113 2.90 -2.74 -17.27
CA LEU A 113 1.49 -2.70 -16.86
C LEU A 113 0.86 -1.33 -17.04
N TYR A 114 1.64 -0.26 -16.93
CA TYR A 114 1.14 1.10 -16.89
C TYR A 114 1.88 1.98 -17.91
N PRO A 115 1.14 2.69 -18.79
CA PRO A 115 1.74 3.57 -19.79
C PRO A 115 2.31 4.86 -19.16
N THR A 116 1.77 5.27 -18.02
CA THR A 116 2.16 6.49 -17.31
C THR A 116 2.57 6.19 -15.87
N PRO A 117 3.50 6.97 -15.29
CA PRO A 117 4.10 6.73 -13.97
C PRO A 117 3.18 7.00 -12.75
N PHE A 118 1.94 6.52 -12.80
CA PHE A 118 0.99 6.57 -11.68
C PHE A 118 0.68 5.15 -11.24
N TYR A 119 1.31 4.66 -10.18
CA TYR A 119 1.10 3.28 -9.71
C TYR A 119 1.81 3.03 -8.38
N ARG A 120 1.47 1.91 -7.72
CA ARG A 120 2.33 1.34 -6.70
C ARG A 120 3.59 0.74 -7.31
N LEU A 121 4.74 1.37 -7.08
CA LEU A 121 6.04 0.90 -7.54
C LEU A 121 6.52 -0.30 -6.72
N VAL A 122 6.45 -0.20 -5.38
CA VAL A 122 6.87 -1.28 -4.46
C VAL A 122 5.70 -1.68 -3.56
N HIS A 123 5.42 -2.99 -3.50
CA HIS A 123 4.41 -3.59 -2.66
C HIS A 123 5.02 -4.59 -1.67
N ALA A 124 5.81 -4.06 -0.73
CA ALA A 124 6.38 -4.77 0.40
C ALA A 124 7.15 -6.05 -0.01
N GLU A 125 6.90 -7.16 0.69
CA GLU A 125 7.53 -8.46 0.47
C GLU A 125 7.42 -8.95 -0.98
N SER A 126 6.32 -8.64 -1.67
CA SER A 126 6.07 -9.09 -3.05
C SER A 126 7.09 -8.54 -4.04
N ASP A 127 7.70 -7.39 -3.74
CA ASP A 127 8.77 -6.78 -4.51
C ASP A 127 10.16 -6.93 -3.85
N GLY A 128 10.26 -7.79 -2.82
CA GLY A 128 11.53 -8.08 -2.14
C GLY A 128 12.00 -7.00 -1.17
N LEU A 129 11.10 -6.10 -0.76
CA LEU A 129 11.37 -5.01 0.19
C LEU A 129 10.37 -5.08 1.36
N PRO A 130 10.51 -6.07 2.28
CA PRO A 130 9.54 -6.33 3.34
C PRO A 130 9.23 -5.09 4.18
N GLY A 131 7.94 -4.75 4.29
CA GLY A 131 7.50 -3.57 5.05
C GLY A 131 7.74 -2.22 4.38
N VAL A 132 8.15 -2.18 3.11
CA VAL A 132 8.28 -0.93 2.34
C VAL A 132 7.19 -0.85 1.29
N VAL A 133 6.45 0.26 1.26
CA VAL A 133 5.53 0.58 0.16
C VAL A 133 6.00 1.85 -0.52
N ILE A 134 6.01 1.86 -1.86
CA ILE A 134 6.34 3.06 -2.64
C ILE A 134 5.26 3.25 -3.68
N ASP A 135 4.58 4.38 -3.62
CA ASP A 135 3.59 4.82 -4.60
C ASP A 135 4.19 5.95 -5.45
N ARG A 136 4.10 5.83 -6.78
CA ARG A 136 4.63 6.80 -7.75
C ARG A 136 3.49 7.66 -8.31
N PHE A 137 3.70 8.96 -8.26
CA PHE A 137 2.79 10.02 -8.68
C PHE A 137 3.47 10.89 -9.74
N GLY A 138 3.79 10.30 -10.88
CA GLY A 138 4.54 10.98 -11.93
C GLY A 138 6.01 11.12 -11.58
N ASP A 139 6.41 12.37 -11.35
CA ASP A 139 7.75 12.78 -10.96
C ASP A 139 7.96 12.81 -9.42
N VAL A 140 6.92 12.46 -8.66
CA VAL A 140 6.98 12.38 -7.20
C VAL A 140 6.80 10.93 -6.75
N ALA A 141 7.56 10.51 -5.74
CA ALA A 141 7.36 9.22 -5.08
C ALA A 141 7.02 9.40 -3.60
N VAL A 142 6.09 8.59 -3.10
CA VAL A 142 5.76 8.51 -1.67
C VAL A 142 6.28 7.19 -1.13
N VAL A 143 7.19 7.25 -0.17
CA VAL A 143 7.79 6.09 0.50
C VAL A 143 7.16 5.92 1.88
N GLN A 144 6.67 4.72 2.15
CA GLN A 144 6.18 4.29 3.46
C GLN A 144 7.13 3.23 4.02
N PRO A 145 8.16 3.64 4.80
CA PRO A 145 9.08 2.71 5.44
C PRO A 145 8.43 2.16 6.72
N ASN A 146 7.56 1.17 6.59
CA ASN A 146 6.76 0.68 7.72
C ASN A 146 7.53 -0.28 8.65
N ALA A 147 8.71 -0.75 8.28
CA ALA A 147 9.57 -1.63 9.07
C ALA A 147 10.85 -0.94 9.55
N ALA A 148 11.33 -1.30 10.75
CA ALA A 148 12.46 -0.62 11.40
C ALA A 148 13.78 -0.67 10.60
N TRP A 149 14.05 -1.78 9.89
CA TRP A 149 15.23 -1.88 9.03
C TRP A 149 15.19 -0.85 7.89
N ALA A 150 14.01 -0.65 7.28
CA ALA A 150 13.84 0.27 6.16
C ALA A 150 13.95 1.73 6.61
N GLU A 151 13.51 2.04 7.82
CA GLU A 151 13.73 3.36 8.43
C GLU A 151 15.23 3.65 8.60
N THR A 152 16.00 2.64 9.01
CA THR A 152 17.45 2.78 9.23
C THR A 152 18.23 2.95 7.92
N HIS A 153 17.75 2.34 6.83
CA HIS A 153 18.38 2.40 5.50
C HIS A 153 17.65 3.36 4.55
N LEU A 154 16.90 4.32 5.09
CA LEU A 154 16.04 5.19 4.29
C LEU A 154 16.82 6.05 3.29
N ASP A 155 18.00 6.54 3.68
CA ASP A 155 18.82 7.40 2.82
C ASP A 155 19.31 6.64 1.57
N ASP A 156 19.83 5.42 1.75
CA ASP A 156 20.24 4.54 0.65
C ASP A 156 19.06 4.15 -0.26
N LEU A 157 17.90 3.85 0.35
CA LEU A 157 16.67 3.54 -0.38
C LEU A 157 16.21 4.72 -1.24
N VAL A 158 16.24 5.94 -0.69
CA VAL A 158 15.83 7.16 -1.40
C VAL A 158 16.81 7.49 -2.52
N ALA A 159 18.12 7.39 -2.27
CA ALA A 159 19.13 7.60 -3.30
C ALA A 159 18.97 6.61 -4.46
N ALA A 160 18.75 5.33 -4.17
CA ALA A 160 18.47 4.30 -5.18
C ALA A 160 17.17 4.56 -5.94
N LEU A 161 16.10 4.98 -5.25
CA LEU A 161 14.82 5.32 -5.85
C LEU A 161 14.95 6.44 -6.87
N VAL A 162 15.62 7.52 -6.51
CA VAL A 162 15.87 8.66 -7.40
C VAL A 162 16.70 8.22 -8.60
N GLN A 163 17.79 7.47 -8.37
CA GLN A 163 18.64 6.95 -9.45
C GLN A 163 17.86 6.09 -10.46
N VAL A 164 17.00 5.19 -9.98
CA VAL A 164 16.26 4.24 -10.84
C VAL A 164 15.10 4.89 -11.56
N THR A 165 14.35 5.75 -10.87
CA THR A 165 13.07 6.25 -11.39
C THR A 165 13.16 7.64 -12.00
N GLY A 166 14.19 8.41 -11.66
CA GLY A 166 14.39 9.80 -12.09
C GLY A 166 13.46 10.81 -11.41
N VAL A 167 12.76 10.43 -10.33
CA VAL A 167 11.82 11.33 -9.62
C VAL A 167 12.53 12.55 -9.04
N SER A 168 11.93 13.73 -9.19
CA SER A 168 12.47 14.99 -8.66
C SER A 168 12.12 15.24 -7.19
N ALA A 169 11.09 14.57 -6.66
CA ALA A 169 10.69 14.70 -5.26
C ALA A 169 10.34 13.36 -4.60
N VAL A 170 10.67 13.25 -3.31
CA VAL A 170 10.36 12.06 -2.50
C VAL A 170 9.75 12.51 -1.18
N VAL A 171 8.57 11.97 -0.87
CA VAL A 171 7.86 12.20 0.38
C VAL A 171 7.94 10.94 1.24
N LYS A 172 8.32 11.08 2.50
CA LYS A 172 8.10 10.06 3.51
C LYS A 172 6.67 10.19 4.01
N ASN A 173 5.92 9.10 3.93
CA ASN A 173 4.66 8.97 4.67
C ASN A 173 4.85 7.88 5.74
N GLY A 174 5.14 8.34 6.95
CA GLY A 174 5.29 7.48 8.12
C GLY A 174 4.07 7.51 9.02
N ALA A 175 2.85 7.51 8.47
CA ALA A 175 1.62 7.43 9.25
C ALA A 175 1.08 6.00 9.36
N GLY A 176 0.47 5.64 10.49
CA GLY A 176 -0.39 4.47 10.60
C GLY A 176 0.05 3.37 11.55
N ARG A 177 -0.90 2.47 11.83
CA ARG A 177 -0.80 1.46 12.90
C ARG A 177 0.38 0.49 12.78
N ALA A 178 0.84 0.21 11.55
CA ALA A 178 1.92 -0.74 11.31
C ALA A 178 3.25 -0.26 11.90
N ARG A 179 3.53 1.05 11.87
CA ARG A 179 4.77 1.63 12.43
C ARG A 179 4.85 1.47 13.94
N GLY A 180 3.73 1.66 14.64
CA GLY A 180 3.66 1.43 16.08
C GLY A 180 4.00 -0.02 16.48
N LEU A 181 3.62 -1.01 15.66
CA LEU A 181 3.98 -2.42 15.89
C LEU A 181 5.49 -2.68 15.69
N GLU A 182 6.16 -1.85 14.91
CA GLU A 182 7.60 -1.91 14.65
C GLU A 182 8.39 -0.97 15.59
N GLY A 183 7.72 -0.27 16.53
CA GLY A 183 8.34 0.64 17.49
C GLY A 183 8.76 1.99 16.88
N LEU A 184 8.23 2.34 15.72
CA LEU A 184 8.55 3.58 15.00
C LEU A 184 7.54 4.69 15.31
N ALA A 185 8.04 5.92 15.44
CA ALA A 185 7.21 7.11 15.57
C ALA A 185 6.52 7.47 14.25
N GLU A 186 5.41 8.21 14.33
CA GLU A 186 4.80 8.82 13.15
C GLU A 186 5.67 9.98 12.64
N ASP A 187 5.98 9.99 11.34
CA ASP A 187 6.84 11.01 10.72
C ASP A 187 6.51 11.12 9.22
N THR A 188 5.86 12.21 8.83
CA THR A 188 5.54 12.54 7.44
C THR A 188 6.23 13.83 7.06
N ARG A 189 7.08 13.78 6.04
CA ARG A 189 7.89 14.92 5.60
C ARG A 189 8.40 14.73 4.18
N VAL A 190 8.76 15.82 3.52
CA VAL A 190 9.50 15.78 2.26
C VAL A 190 10.96 15.39 2.56
N LEU A 191 11.48 14.39 1.85
CA LEU A 191 12.87 13.93 1.95
C LEU A 191 13.75 14.54 0.86
N LEU A 192 13.18 14.79 -0.32
CA LEU A 192 13.84 15.40 -1.47
C LEU A 192 12.84 16.26 -2.25
N GLY A 193 13.30 17.39 -2.77
CA GLY A 193 12.51 18.26 -3.63
C GLY A 193 11.44 19.04 -2.86
N ALA A 194 10.33 19.35 -3.53
CA ALA A 194 9.19 20.06 -2.96
C ALA A 194 7.88 19.51 -3.54
N VAL A 195 6.81 19.58 -2.75
CA VAL A 195 5.45 19.21 -3.16
C VAL A 195 4.51 20.27 -2.60
N ASP A 196 4.16 21.24 -3.44
CA ASP A 196 3.47 22.47 -3.00
C ASP A 196 1.98 22.49 -3.35
N ALA A 197 1.50 21.51 -4.12
CA ALA A 197 0.11 21.40 -4.55
C ALA A 197 -0.30 19.93 -4.76
N PRO A 198 -1.61 19.63 -4.73
CA PRO A 198 -2.11 18.32 -5.10
C PRO A 198 -1.65 17.91 -6.51
N ILE A 199 -1.24 16.67 -6.66
CA ILE A 199 -0.71 16.12 -7.91
C ILE A 199 -1.86 15.62 -8.78
N PRO A 200 -1.98 16.09 -10.05
CA PRO A 200 -2.89 15.51 -11.01
C PRO A 200 -2.45 14.11 -11.43
N VAL A 201 -3.35 13.15 -11.29
CA VAL A 201 -3.14 11.74 -11.60
C VAL A 201 -4.16 11.30 -12.63
N VAL A 202 -3.70 11.06 -13.85
CA VAL A 202 -4.57 10.62 -14.93
C VAL A 202 -4.70 9.09 -14.89
N MET A 203 -5.92 8.59 -14.70
CA MET A 203 -6.23 7.16 -14.80
C MET A 203 -7.71 6.97 -15.15
N ASN A 204 -8.05 5.83 -15.77
CA ASN A 204 -9.44 5.48 -16.11
C ASN A 204 -10.23 6.58 -16.86
N GLY A 205 -9.53 7.34 -17.71
CA GLY A 205 -10.13 8.42 -18.51
C GLY A 205 -10.45 9.71 -17.75
N ALA A 206 -10.07 9.83 -16.48
CA ALA A 206 -10.28 11.03 -15.67
C ALA A 206 -8.98 11.50 -14.98
N THR A 207 -9.01 12.72 -14.47
CA THR A 207 -7.96 13.33 -13.66
C THR A 207 -8.37 13.33 -12.19
N TYR A 208 -7.58 12.65 -11.36
CA TYR A 208 -7.71 12.57 -9.92
C TYR A 208 -6.70 13.51 -9.27
N LEU A 209 -6.97 14.07 -8.10
CA LEU A 209 -6.01 14.88 -7.37
C LEU A 209 -5.54 14.18 -6.10
N ALA A 210 -4.21 14.05 -5.96
CA ALA A 210 -3.56 13.42 -4.82
C ALA A 210 -2.85 14.48 -3.97
N ASP A 211 -3.25 14.69 -2.72
CA ASP A 211 -2.66 15.75 -1.88
C ASP A 211 -1.31 15.38 -1.24
N LEU A 212 -0.95 14.16 -0.89
CA LEU A 212 0.39 13.73 -0.40
C LEU A 212 0.92 14.37 0.90
N MET A 213 0.68 15.65 1.18
CA MET A 213 1.19 16.37 2.35
C MET A 213 0.10 16.76 3.36
N GLY A 214 -1.14 16.99 2.91
CA GLY A 214 -2.27 17.42 3.74
C GLY A 214 -3.12 16.29 4.35
N GLY A 215 -3.59 16.47 5.58
CA GLY A 215 -4.61 15.61 6.23
C GLY A 215 -4.12 14.21 6.68
N GLN A 216 -4.95 13.49 7.46
CA GLN A 216 -4.56 12.19 8.04
C GLN A 216 -4.31 11.08 7.01
N LYS A 217 -4.81 11.23 5.77
CA LYS A 217 -4.55 10.37 4.62
C LYS A 217 -4.98 11.10 3.35
N THR A 218 -4.09 11.76 2.62
CA THR A 218 -4.41 12.10 1.24
C THR A 218 -3.31 11.64 0.31
N GLY A 219 -3.68 10.66 -0.49
CA GLY A 219 -2.94 10.02 -1.57
C GLY A 219 -4.00 9.40 -2.45
N LEU A 220 -3.68 8.39 -3.25
CA LEU A 220 -4.70 7.64 -3.99
C LEU A 220 -4.61 6.14 -3.69
N PHE A 221 -5.76 5.48 -3.68
CA PHE A 221 -5.87 4.03 -3.58
C PHE A 221 -5.67 3.41 -4.97
N PHE A 222 -4.41 3.18 -5.37
CA PHE A 222 -4.09 2.60 -6.68
C PHE A 222 -4.59 1.15 -6.84
N ASP A 223 -4.80 0.44 -5.73
CA ASP A 223 -5.43 -0.88 -5.70
C ASP A 223 -6.88 -0.86 -6.18
N GLN A 224 -7.61 0.25 -6.00
CA GLN A 224 -8.96 0.43 -6.53
C GLN A 224 -9.03 0.78 -8.02
N ARG A 225 -7.89 1.07 -8.69
CA ARG A 225 -7.88 1.44 -10.12
C ARG A 225 -8.65 0.46 -11.02
N PRO A 226 -8.48 -0.87 -10.92
CA PRO A 226 -9.24 -1.81 -11.74
C PRO A 226 -10.74 -1.81 -11.42
N ASN A 227 -11.11 -1.59 -10.15
CA ASN A 227 -12.51 -1.54 -9.73
C ASN A 227 -13.20 -0.26 -10.23
N HIS A 228 -12.50 0.88 -10.21
CA HIS A 228 -12.97 2.11 -10.85
C HIS A 228 -13.22 1.89 -12.36
N ALA A 229 -12.32 1.20 -13.06
CA ALA A 229 -12.47 0.90 -14.49
C ALA A 229 -13.65 -0.07 -14.75
N PHE A 230 -13.81 -1.08 -13.90
CA PHE A 230 -14.96 -2.00 -13.97
C PHE A 230 -16.29 -1.26 -13.78
N ALA A 231 -16.40 -0.43 -12.73
CA ALA A 231 -17.59 0.37 -12.47
C ALA A 231 -17.90 1.34 -13.62
N ALA A 232 -16.86 1.98 -14.20
CA ALA A 232 -17.03 2.84 -15.36
C ALA A 232 -17.64 2.11 -16.57
N GLY A 233 -17.31 0.83 -16.78
CA GLY A 233 -17.88 0.00 -17.82
C GLY A 233 -19.38 -0.28 -17.66
N LEU A 234 -19.93 -0.09 -16.46
CA LEU A 234 -21.37 -0.25 -16.16
C LEU A 234 -22.14 1.07 -16.17
N ALA A 235 -21.45 2.21 -16.20
CA ALA A 235 -22.05 3.51 -15.88
C ALA A 235 -22.62 4.28 -17.09
N ALA A 236 -22.40 3.80 -18.32
CA ALA A 236 -22.76 4.53 -19.54
C ALA A 236 -24.26 4.87 -19.58
N GLY A 237 -24.59 6.16 -19.71
CA GLY A 237 -25.97 6.66 -19.74
C GLY A 237 -26.68 6.68 -18.38
N GLY A 238 -26.04 6.20 -17.30
CA GLY A 238 -26.63 6.10 -15.97
C GLY A 238 -26.27 7.27 -15.04
N ARG A 239 -27.03 7.40 -13.96
CA ARG A 239 -26.74 8.26 -12.80
C ARG A 239 -26.04 7.44 -11.73
N VAL A 240 -24.95 7.94 -11.20
CA VAL A 240 -24.05 7.19 -10.31
C VAL A 240 -24.07 7.79 -8.92
N LEU A 241 -24.17 6.94 -7.89
CA LEU A 241 -23.93 7.30 -6.49
C LEU A 241 -22.63 6.65 -6.03
N ASP A 242 -21.66 7.47 -5.63
CA ASP A 242 -20.37 7.05 -5.08
C ASP A 242 -20.35 7.32 -3.57
N MET A 243 -20.59 6.29 -2.77
CA MET A 243 -20.57 6.38 -1.31
C MET A 243 -19.18 6.06 -0.77
N PHE A 244 -18.74 6.85 0.24
CA PHE A 244 -17.37 6.82 0.75
C PHE A 244 -16.36 7.24 -0.32
N ALA A 245 -16.73 8.27 -1.07
CA ALA A 245 -16.12 8.61 -2.35
C ALA A 245 -14.63 9.00 -2.26
N HIS A 246 -14.15 9.40 -1.08
CA HIS A 246 -12.84 10.01 -0.91
C HIS A 246 -12.68 11.17 -1.91
N VAL A 247 -11.66 11.15 -2.77
CA VAL A 247 -11.45 12.14 -3.85
C VAL A 247 -12.29 11.86 -5.12
N GLY A 248 -13.43 11.18 -4.98
CA GLY A 248 -14.40 10.94 -6.05
C GLY A 248 -14.01 9.82 -7.01
N GLY A 249 -13.27 8.82 -6.53
CA GLY A 249 -12.51 7.97 -7.44
C GLY A 249 -13.36 7.14 -8.41
N PHE A 250 -14.48 6.61 -7.93
CA PHE A 250 -15.42 5.88 -8.76
C PHE A 250 -16.29 6.83 -9.59
N GLY A 251 -16.81 7.90 -8.99
CA GLY A 251 -17.64 8.89 -9.68
C GLY A 251 -16.94 9.53 -10.89
N LEU A 252 -15.65 9.88 -10.75
CA LEU A 252 -14.84 10.44 -11.84
C LEU A 252 -14.63 9.44 -12.98
N ALA A 253 -14.28 8.17 -12.66
CA ALA A 253 -14.16 7.13 -13.68
C ALA A 253 -15.48 6.85 -14.38
N ALA A 254 -16.59 6.86 -13.64
CA ALA A 254 -17.92 6.62 -14.20
C ALA A 254 -18.34 7.73 -15.19
N LEU A 255 -18.04 9.00 -14.88
CA LEU A 255 -18.26 10.11 -15.80
C LEU A 255 -17.40 10.02 -17.07
N ALA A 256 -16.14 9.56 -16.94
CA ALA A 256 -15.29 9.25 -18.08
C ALA A 256 -15.83 8.06 -18.91
N GLY A 257 -16.47 7.09 -18.25
CA GLY A 257 -17.19 5.97 -18.86
C GLY A 257 -18.54 6.32 -19.50
N GLY A 258 -18.96 7.58 -19.44
CA GLY A 258 -20.19 8.06 -20.09
C GLY A 258 -21.42 8.14 -19.17
N ALA A 259 -21.25 8.14 -17.85
CA ALA A 259 -22.34 8.44 -16.93
C ALA A 259 -22.95 9.83 -17.19
N VAL A 260 -24.26 9.95 -16.99
CA VAL A 260 -25.00 11.23 -17.13
C VAL A 260 -24.68 12.16 -15.98
N SER A 261 -24.57 11.63 -14.76
CA SER A 261 -24.15 12.37 -13.57
C SER A 261 -23.54 11.44 -12.53
N ALA A 262 -22.73 12.01 -11.63
CA ALA A 262 -22.23 11.32 -10.45
C ALA A 262 -22.41 12.19 -9.21
N LEU A 263 -22.93 11.59 -8.14
CA LEU A 263 -23.00 12.17 -6.80
C LEU A 263 -21.98 11.47 -5.91
N ALA A 264 -20.97 12.21 -5.43
CA ALA A 264 -19.98 11.73 -4.49
C ALA A 264 -20.34 12.12 -3.06
N VAL A 265 -20.35 11.13 -2.16
CA VAL A 265 -20.67 11.30 -0.74
C VAL A 265 -19.47 10.90 0.12
N ASP A 266 -19.01 11.83 0.96
CA ASP A 266 -17.93 11.58 1.92
C ASP A 266 -18.07 12.47 3.16
N ALA A 267 -17.49 12.05 4.28
CA ALA A 267 -17.46 12.85 5.50
C ALA A 267 -16.41 13.99 5.43
N SER A 268 -15.38 13.83 4.60
CA SER A 268 -14.26 14.74 4.46
C SER A 268 -14.54 15.85 3.44
N THR A 269 -14.62 17.09 3.93
CA THR A 269 -14.74 18.27 3.06
C THR A 269 -13.54 18.39 2.12
N SER A 270 -12.31 18.22 2.61
CA SER A 270 -11.12 18.36 1.77
C SER A 270 -11.04 17.30 0.67
N ALA A 271 -11.51 16.08 0.95
CA ALA A 271 -11.56 15.03 -0.08
C ALA A 271 -12.59 15.37 -1.18
N LEU A 272 -13.78 15.86 -0.79
CA LEU A 272 -14.81 16.30 -1.75
C LEU A 272 -14.37 17.52 -2.56
N GLU A 273 -13.61 18.45 -1.98
CA GLU A 273 -13.04 19.59 -2.71
C GLU A 273 -12.04 19.13 -3.78
N LEU A 274 -11.15 18.19 -3.44
CA LEU A 274 -10.24 17.56 -4.42
C LEU A 274 -11.01 16.80 -5.51
N ALA A 275 -12.10 16.12 -5.14
CA ALA A 275 -12.99 15.44 -6.09
C ALA A 275 -13.61 16.41 -7.09
N GLN A 276 -14.12 17.55 -6.60
CA GLN A 276 -14.70 18.60 -7.44
C GLN A 276 -13.65 19.25 -8.35
N GLN A 277 -12.44 19.48 -7.85
CA GLN A 277 -11.35 20.00 -8.69
C GLN A 277 -10.95 18.97 -9.77
N GLY A 278 -10.88 17.68 -9.43
CA GLY A 278 -10.65 16.59 -10.37
C GLY A 278 -11.74 16.49 -11.45
N SER A 279 -13.01 16.69 -11.08
CA SER A 279 -14.12 16.69 -12.04
C SER A 279 -14.03 17.86 -13.02
N VAL A 280 -13.69 19.06 -12.54
CA VAL A 280 -13.45 20.24 -13.38
C VAL A 280 -12.25 20.01 -14.31
N ALA A 281 -11.13 19.50 -13.79
CA ALA A 281 -9.94 19.18 -14.58
C ALA A 281 -10.20 18.10 -15.66
N SER A 282 -11.21 17.25 -15.44
CA SER A 282 -11.65 16.22 -16.39
C SER A 282 -12.73 16.71 -17.37
N GLY A 283 -13.22 17.95 -17.23
CA GLY A 283 -14.31 18.50 -18.06
C GLY A 283 -15.70 17.99 -17.67
N PHE A 284 -15.88 17.51 -16.44
CA PHE A 284 -17.14 16.95 -15.93
C PHE A 284 -17.80 17.78 -14.82
N GLY A 285 -17.31 19.00 -14.56
CA GLY A 285 -17.77 19.84 -13.45
C GLY A 285 -19.30 19.98 -13.36
N ASP A 286 -19.98 20.15 -14.49
CA ASP A 286 -21.45 20.32 -14.54
C ASP A 286 -22.24 19.03 -14.29
N ARG A 287 -21.58 17.87 -14.34
CA ARG A 287 -22.18 16.53 -14.16
C ARG A 287 -21.76 15.86 -12.85
N PHE A 288 -20.91 16.51 -12.07
CA PHE A 288 -20.39 15.99 -10.81
C PHE A 288 -20.90 16.84 -9.66
N ALA A 289 -21.52 16.20 -8.67
CA ALA A 289 -21.99 16.83 -7.46
C ALA A 289 -21.37 16.14 -6.23
N THR A 290 -21.22 16.91 -5.15
CA THR A 290 -20.73 16.40 -3.87
C THR A 290 -21.78 16.60 -2.78
N ARG A 291 -21.88 15.66 -1.85
CA ARG A 291 -22.70 15.81 -0.63
C ARG A 291 -21.91 15.35 0.59
N LYS A 292 -21.61 16.29 1.48
CA LYS A 292 -20.91 15.98 2.74
C LYS A 292 -21.87 15.39 3.76
N GLY A 293 -21.48 14.31 4.43
CA GLY A 293 -22.21 13.79 5.59
C GLY A 293 -21.71 12.43 6.04
N ASP A 294 -22.28 11.93 7.15
CA ASP A 294 -22.17 10.51 7.48
C ASP A 294 -22.87 9.68 6.41
N ALA A 295 -22.24 8.58 5.99
CA ALA A 295 -22.74 7.79 4.87
C ALA A 295 -24.13 7.20 5.16
N PHE A 296 -24.41 6.75 6.39
CA PHE A 296 -25.71 6.17 6.73
C PHE A 296 -26.80 7.24 6.77
N GLU A 297 -26.53 8.39 7.38
CA GLU A 297 -27.46 9.52 7.42
C GLU A 297 -27.78 10.04 6.02
N VAL A 298 -26.77 10.15 5.14
CA VAL A 298 -26.97 10.60 3.76
C VAL A 298 -27.79 9.59 2.95
N MET A 299 -27.57 8.28 3.11
CA MET A 299 -28.39 7.28 2.43
C MET A 299 -29.84 7.30 2.91
N GLU A 300 -30.09 7.49 4.20
CA GLU A 300 -31.44 7.65 4.75
C GLU A 300 -32.14 8.89 4.18
N ALA A 301 -31.43 10.02 4.08
CA ALA A 301 -31.94 11.25 3.47
C ALA A 301 -32.24 11.07 1.96
N LEU A 302 -31.32 10.44 1.20
CA LEU A 302 -31.55 10.14 -0.22
C LEU A 302 -32.77 9.23 -0.42
N GLY A 303 -32.98 8.26 0.47
CA GLY A 303 -34.17 7.41 0.46
C GLY A 303 -35.44 8.21 0.72
N ALA A 304 -35.42 9.16 1.67
CA ALA A 304 -36.54 10.05 1.94
C ALA A 304 -36.82 11.05 0.79
N GLU A 305 -35.78 11.46 0.05
CA GLU A 305 -35.87 12.26 -1.17
C GLU A 305 -36.44 11.46 -2.36
N GLY A 306 -36.58 10.13 -2.24
CA GLY A 306 -36.96 9.25 -3.35
C GLY A 306 -35.89 9.17 -4.45
N ALA A 307 -34.64 9.45 -4.11
CA ALA A 307 -33.53 9.39 -5.05
C ALA A 307 -33.24 7.93 -5.44
N VAL A 308 -33.00 7.73 -6.74
CA VAL A 308 -32.60 6.44 -7.30
C VAL A 308 -31.52 6.65 -8.35
N PHE A 309 -30.60 5.70 -8.45
CA PHE A 309 -29.39 5.74 -9.26
C PHE A 309 -29.26 4.45 -10.06
N ASP A 310 -28.68 4.55 -11.25
CA ASP A 310 -28.51 3.42 -12.16
C ASP A 310 -27.25 2.60 -11.80
N LEU A 311 -26.37 3.15 -10.96
CA LEU A 311 -25.24 2.45 -10.34
C LEU A 311 -24.97 3.05 -8.95
N VAL A 312 -24.95 2.21 -7.92
CA VAL A 312 -24.58 2.59 -6.54
C VAL A 312 -23.31 1.85 -6.14
N ILE A 313 -22.31 2.61 -5.70
CA ILE A 313 -21.01 2.10 -5.28
C ILE A 313 -20.85 2.41 -3.79
N CYS A 314 -20.40 1.41 -3.03
CA CYS A 314 -20.14 1.56 -1.60
C CYS A 314 -18.77 0.97 -1.28
N ASP A 315 -17.79 1.83 -1.02
CA ASP A 315 -16.42 1.43 -0.65
C ASP A 315 -16.06 1.89 0.78
N PRO A 316 -16.71 1.34 1.82
CA PRO A 316 -16.49 1.78 3.18
C PRO A 316 -15.08 1.43 3.68
N PRO A 317 -14.57 2.15 4.70
CA PRO A 317 -13.42 1.67 5.45
C PRO A 317 -13.70 0.30 6.09
N ALA A 318 -12.65 -0.43 6.47
CA ALA A 318 -12.79 -1.72 7.12
C ALA A 318 -13.56 -1.60 8.46
N PHE A 319 -14.82 -2.07 8.49
CA PHE A 319 -15.63 -2.07 9.71
C PHE A 319 -15.19 -3.14 10.74
N ALA A 320 -14.47 -4.17 10.30
CA ALA A 320 -13.93 -5.23 11.16
C ALA A 320 -12.39 -5.29 11.09
N PRO A 321 -11.66 -4.32 11.68
CA PRO A 321 -10.21 -4.23 11.56
C PRO A 321 -9.45 -5.29 12.38
N ALA A 322 -10.13 -6.06 13.24
CA ALA A 322 -9.57 -7.13 14.05
C ALA A 322 -10.65 -8.16 14.41
N LYS A 323 -10.24 -9.40 14.75
CA LYS A 323 -11.15 -10.51 15.07
C LYS A 323 -12.25 -10.19 16.10
N PRO A 324 -11.98 -9.43 17.20
CA PRO A 324 -13.04 -9.07 18.14
C PRO A 324 -14.14 -8.17 17.56
N ALA A 325 -13.86 -7.40 16.50
CA ALA A 325 -14.80 -6.50 15.86
C ALA A 325 -15.62 -7.15 14.73
N LEU A 326 -15.43 -8.44 14.47
CA LEU A 326 -16.02 -9.14 13.32
C LEU A 326 -17.55 -9.02 13.28
N GLU A 327 -18.23 -9.40 14.37
CA GLU A 327 -19.70 -9.38 14.45
C GLU A 327 -20.30 -7.98 14.27
N ALA A 328 -19.65 -6.97 14.87
CA ALA A 328 -20.09 -5.58 14.72
C ALA A 328 -19.89 -5.09 13.28
N GLY A 329 -18.77 -5.44 12.66
CA GLY A 329 -18.49 -5.07 11.27
C GLY A 329 -19.44 -5.73 10.28
N LEU A 330 -19.78 -7.02 10.47
CA LEU A 330 -20.77 -7.71 9.63
C LEU A 330 -22.14 -7.02 9.69
N ARG A 331 -22.60 -6.62 10.88
CA ARG A 331 -23.86 -5.85 11.03
C ARG A 331 -23.79 -4.49 10.34
N ALA A 332 -22.65 -3.83 10.35
CA ALA A 332 -22.46 -2.55 9.64
C ALA A 332 -22.53 -2.73 8.11
N TYR A 333 -21.91 -3.77 7.57
CA TYR A 333 -22.03 -4.13 6.15
C TYR A 333 -23.47 -4.49 5.77
N GLU A 334 -24.19 -5.24 6.63
CA GLU A 334 -25.60 -5.55 6.40
C GLU A 334 -26.46 -4.28 6.36
N ARG A 335 -26.27 -3.36 7.31
CA ARG A 335 -26.97 -2.07 7.32
C ARG A 335 -26.68 -1.26 6.07
N LEU A 336 -25.41 -1.21 5.64
CA LEU A 336 -24.99 -0.52 4.42
C LEU A 336 -25.73 -1.07 3.20
N ALA A 337 -25.70 -2.40 2.99
CA ALA A 337 -26.40 -3.03 1.88
C ALA A 337 -27.92 -2.78 1.91
N ARG A 338 -28.53 -2.82 3.10
CA ARG A 338 -29.97 -2.57 3.29
C ARG A 338 -30.37 -1.15 2.90
N LEU A 339 -29.54 -0.16 3.18
CA LEU A 339 -29.80 1.25 2.84
C LEU A 339 -29.44 1.58 1.39
N ALA A 340 -28.42 0.95 0.83
CA ALA A 340 -28.00 1.17 -0.55
C ALA A 340 -28.98 0.53 -1.56
N ALA A 341 -29.50 -0.67 -1.28
CA ALA A 341 -30.33 -1.40 -2.25
C ALA A 341 -31.58 -0.63 -2.73
N PRO A 342 -32.35 0.09 -1.89
CA PRO A 342 -33.47 0.91 -2.34
C PRO A 342 -33.07 2.13 -3.20
N LEU A 343 -31.80 2.54 -3.17
CA LEU A 343 -31.27 3.63 -3.99
C LEU A 343 -30.87 3.15 -5.40
N VAL A 344 -30.89 1.84 -5.65
CA VAL A 344 -30.59 1.26 -6.98
C VAL A 344 -31.88 1.20 -7.80
N ALA A 345 -31.86 1.76 -9.01
CA ALA A 345 -32.97 1.70 -9.95
C ALA A 345 -33.20 0.26 -10.45
N PRO A 346 -34.42 -0.11 -10.87
CA PRO A 346 -34.65 -1.42 -11.48
C PRO A 346 -33.73 -1.67 -12.68
N GLY A 347 -32.92 -2.73 -12.60
CA GLY A 347 -31.95 -3.10 -13.65
C GLY A 347 -30.55 -2.50 -13.50
N GLY A 348 -30.30 -1.72 -12.44
CA GLY A 348 -28.97 -1.27 -12.01
C GLY A 348 -28.27 -2.21 -11.04
#